data_AF-A0AAN8XVY9-F1
#
_entry.id   AF-A0AAN8XVY9-F1
#
_cell.length_a   1.000
_cell.length_b   1.000
_cell.length_c   1.000
_cell.angle_alpha   90.00
_cell.angle_beta   90.00
_cell.angle_gamma   90.00
#
_symmetry.space_group_name_H-M   'P 1'
#
loop_
_entity.id
_entity.type
_entity.pdbx_description
1 polymer ?
#
loop_
_entity_poly.entity_id
_entity_poly.type
_entity_poly.pdbx_seq_one_letter_code
_entity_poly.pdbx_strand_id
1 'polypeptide(L)'
;MGYSVKIFGNLNNENTLNTLEEFSQDENLGIADSVIVCMMSHGIDGHTFYTSDGKTISVYEIYDIFKDRRCPHLRGKPKVFFFNFCRGPRWETRARN
;
A
#
# COMPACT_ATOMS: atom_id res chain seq x y z
N MET A 1 -16.66 -1.85 -11.33
CA MET A 1 -15.34 -2.23 -10.80
C MET A 1 -15.37 -3.54 -10.02
N GLY A 2 -16.43 -3.91 -9.29
CA GLY A 2 -16.65 -5.30 -8.84
C GLY A 2 -15.71 -5.84 -7.74
N TYR A 3 -14.90 -4.98 -7.11
CA TYR A 3 -13.99 -5.39 -6.03
C TYR A 3 -14.76 -5.56 -4.71
N SER A 4 -14.34 -6.55 -3.92
CA SER A 4 -14.64 -6.61 -2.49
C SER A 4 -13.69 -5.68 -1.74
N VAL A 5 -14.23 -4.68 -1.04
CA VAL A 5 -13.44 -3.58 -0.45
C VAL A 5 -13.33 -3.76 1.06
N LYS A 6 -12.09 -3.75 1.56
CA LYS A 6 -11.77 -3.67 3.00
C LYS A 6 -11.19 -2.28 3.28
N ILE A 7 -11.69 -1.60 4.31
CA ILE A 7 -11.29 -0.24 4.69
C ILE A 7 -10.74 -0.26 6.10
N PHE A 8 -9.58 0.37 6.29
CA PHE A 8 -8.91 0.51 7.57
C PHE A 8 -8.52 1.97 7.80
N GLY A 9 -8.62 2.44 9.04
CA GLY A 9 -8.35 3.83 9.40
C GLY A 9 -7.44 3.96 10.61
N ASN A 10 -6.59 4.98 10.60
CA ASN A 10 -5.71 5.36 11.72
C ASN A 10 -4.86 4.21 12.31
N LEU A 11 -4.37 3.32 11.45
CA LEU A 11 -3.52 2.21 11.86
C LEU A 11 -2.12 2.70 12.28
N ASN A 12 -1.60 2.10 13.36
CA ASN A 12 -0.21 2.26 13.76
C ASN A 12 0.70 1.38 12.87
N ASN A 13 2.02 1.45 13.07
CA ASN A 13 2.99 0.71 12.25
C ASN A 13 2.73 -0.81 12.23
N GLU A 14 2.64 -1.42 13.41
CA GLU A 14 2.46 -2.85 13.58
C GLU A 14 1.13 -3.33 12.97
N ASN A 15 0.03 -2.65 13.28
CA ASN A 15 -1.29 -2.99 12.76
C ASN A 15 -1.34 -2.82 11.24
N THR A 16 -0.63 -1.83 10.66
CA THR A 16 -0.57 -1.66 9.20
C THR A 16 0.09 -2.85 8.53
N LEU A 17 1.27 -3.26 9.03
CA LEU A 17 2.00 -4.40 8.47
C LEU A 17 1.22 -5.70 8.67
N ASN A 18 0.70 -5.96 9.88
CA ASN A 18 -0.10 -7.16 10.17
C ASN A 18 -1.35 -7.22 9.29
N THR A 19 -2.08 -6.11 9.11
CA THR A 19 -3.26 -6.08 8.22
C THR A 19 -2.90 -6.44 6.79
N LEU A 20 -1.78 -5.92 6.27
CA LEU A 20 -1.33 -6.22 4.91
C LEU A 20 -0.86 -7.66 4.77
N GLU A 21 -0.16 -8.19 5.77
CA GLU A 21 0.29 -9.59 5.80
C GLU A 21 -0.91 -10.54 5.86
N GLU A 22 -1.85 -10.34 6.77
CA GLU A 22 -3.09 -11.11 6.87
C GLU A 22 -3.88 -11.06 5.56
N PHE A 23 -4.02 -9.87 4.96
CA PHE A 23 -4.70 -9.74 3.68
C PHE A 23 -3.96 -10.49 2.56
N SER A 24 -2.63 -10.50 2.55
CA SER A 24 -1.83 -11.23 1.55
C SER A 24 -2.01 -12.76 1.62
N GLN A 25 -2.47 -13.28 2.77
CA GLN A 25 -2.74 -14.70 2.99
C GLN A 25 -4.22 -15.05 2.85
N ASP A 26 -5.08 -14.09 2.50
CA ASP A 26 -6.52 -14.33 2.32
C ASP A 26 -6.75 -15.26 1.11
N GLU A 27 -7.33 -16.44 1.37
CA GLU A 27 -7.61 -17.46 0.35
C GLU A 27 -8.53 -16.94 -0.77
N ASN A 28 -9.35 -15.92 -0.48
CA ASN A 28 -10.21 -15.28 -1.48
C ASN A 28 -9.40 -14.58 -2.59
N LEU A 29 -8.12 -14.25 -2.36
CA LEU A 29 -7.24 -13.77 -3.42
C LEU A 29 -6.99 -14.83 -4.50
N GLY A 30 -7.19 -16.12 -4.18
CA GLY A 30 -7.06 -17.23 -5.12
C GLY A 30 -8.10 -17.17 -6.25
N ILE A 31 -9.32 -16.71 -5.94
CA ILE A 31 -10.41 -16.56 -6.92
C ILE A 31 -10.45 -15.18 -7.58
N ALA A 32 -9.79 -14.17 -6.99
CA ALA A 32 -9.75 -12.82 -7.56
C ALA A 32 -8.78 -12.77 -8.76
N ASP A 33 -9.12 -12.03 -9.82
CA ASP A 33 -8.25 -11.85 -10.98
C ASP A 33 -7.19 -10.76 -10.78
N SER A 34 -7.39 -9.86 -9.81
CA SER A 34 -6.51 -8.73 -9.55
C SER A 34 -6.68 -8.19 -8.13
N VAL A 35 -5.72 -7.39 -7.68
CA VAL A 35 -5.81 -6.67 -6.41
C VAL A 35 -5.48 -5.19 -6.59
N ILE A 36 -6.16 -4.35 -5.81
CA ILE A 36 -5.84 -2.93 -5.65
C ILE A 36 -5.54 -2.67 -4.18
N VAL A 37 -4.40 -2.05 -3.90
CA VAL A 37 -4.02 -1.61 -2.55
C VAL A 37 -3.84 -0.09 -2.58
N CYS A 38 -4.64 0.61 -1.77
CA CYS A 38 -4.59 2.07 -1.66
C CYS A 38 -4.09 2.47 -0.28
N MET A 39 -2.98 3.20 -0.22
CA MET A 39 -2.43 3.75 1.01
C MET A 39 -2.50 5.28 0.97
N MET A 40 -3.05 5.87 2.03
CA MET A 40 -3.23 7.31 2.15
C MET A 40 -2.69 7.77 3.49
N SER A 41 -1.65 8.61 3.49
CA SER A 41 -1.06 9.13 4.73
C SER A 41 -0.22 10.39 4.48
N HIS A 42 0.37 10.96 5.54
CA HIS A 42 1.46 11.92 5.41
C HIS A 42 2.73 11.20 4.97
N GLY A 43 3.47 11.83 4.05
CA GLY A 43 4.72 11.29 3.52
C GLY A 43 5.92 12.10 3.97
N ILE A 44 7.08 11.46 4.01
CA ILE A 44 8.37 12.08 4.37
C ILE A 44 9.14 12.42 3.11
N ASP A 45 9.28 11.42 2.26
CA ASP A 45 10.09 11.43 1.05
C ASP A 45 9.34 10.73 -0.09
N GLY A 46 10.01 10.45 -1.20
CA GLY A 46 9.41 9.82 -2.38
C GLY A 46 8.79 8.44 -2.14
N HIS A 47 9.13 7.74 -1.06
CA HIS A 47 8.85 6.31 -0.88
C HIS A 47 8.40 5.92 0.54
N THR A 48 8.34 6.85 1.48
CA THR A 48 8.08 6.58 2.89
C THR A 48 6.92 7.41 3.42
N PHE A 49 6.03 6.78 4.20
CA PHE A 49 4.86 7.43 4.80
C PHE A 49 4.73 7.11 6.29
N TYR A 50 4.01 7.99 7.00
CA TYR A 50 3.79 7.88 8.45
C TYR A 50 2.62 6.96 8.78
N THR A 51 2.69 6.35 9.96
CA THR A 51 1.57 5.67 10.63
C THR A 51 1.06 6.50 11.81
N SER A 52 -0.08 6.12 12.39
CA SER A 52 -0.73 6.93 13.43
C SER A 52 0.09 7.13 14.70
N ASP A 53 1.07 6.25 14.95
CA ASP A 53 2.03 6.32 16.04
C ASP A 53 3.31 7.13 15.70
N GLY A 54 3.33 7.82 14.55
CA GLY A 54 4.47 8.65 14.12
C GLY A 54 5.66 7.86 13.59
N LYS A 55 5.57 6.53 13.53
CA LYS A 55 6.54 5.67 12.85
C LYS A 55 6.32 5.69 11.34
N THR A 56 7.18 5.00 10.60
CA THR A 56 7.26 5.10 9.15
C THR A 56 7.26 3.74 8.49
N ILE A 57 6.66 3.65 7.30
CA ILE A 57 6.68 2.46 6.45
C ILE A 57 7.13 2.88 5.06
N SER A 58 8.02 2.09 4.46
CA SER A 58 8.41 2.25 3.07
C SER A 58 7.45 1.50 2.14
N VAL A 59 7.16 2.06 0.97
CA VAL A 59 6.40 1.35 -0.08
C VAL A 59 7.07 0.04 -0.50
N TYR A 60 8.39 -0.09 -0.32
CA TYR A 60 9.12 -1.34 -0.60
C TYR A 60 8.77 -2.47 0.36
N GLU A 61 8.45 -2.17 1.62
CA GLU A 61 7.99 -3.16 2.59
C GLU A 61 6.62 -3.72 2.16
N ILE A 62 5.74 -2.84 1.68
CA ILE A 62 4.44 -3.23 1.11
C ILE A 62 4.65 -4.10 -0.13
N TYR A 63 5.49 -3.68 -1.07
CA TYR A 63 5.78 -4.49 -2.25
C TYR A 63 6.33 -5.88 -1.89
N ASP A 64 7.16 -5.97 -0.85
CA ASP A 64 7.72 -7.26 -0.42
C ASP A 64 6.63 -8.23 0.03
N ILE A 65 5.66 -7.78 0.83
CA ILE A 65 4.52 -8.58 1.29
C ILE A 65 3.75 -9.20 0.10
N PHE A 66 3.56 -8.44 -0.97
CA PHE A 66 2.81 -8.89 -2.15
C PHE A 66 3.66 -9.55 -3.25
N LYS A 67 4.95 -9.84 -3.00
CA LYS A 67 5.76 -10.63 -3.96
C LYS A 67 5.21 -12.04 -4.10
N ASP A 68 5.38 -12.64 -5.28
CA ASP A 68 4.87 -13.97 -5.62
C ASP A 68 5.33 -15.12 -4.71
N ARG A 69 6.45 -14.94 -3.98
CA ARG A 69 6.92 -15.90 -2.97
C ARG A 69 6.14 -15.79 -1.66
N ARG A 70 5.72 -14.59 -1.26
CA ARG A 70 5.02 -14.31 -0.01
C ARG A 70 3.49 -14.32 -0.17
N CYS A 71 2.99 -13.98 -1.36
CA CYS A 71 1.57 -14.00 -1.71
C CYS A 71 1.32 -14.92 -2.93
N PRO A 72 1.32 -16.25 -2.74
CA PRO A 72 1.18 -17.20 -3.84
C PRO A 72 -0.17 -17.12 -4.56
N HIS A 73 -1.24 -16.74 -3.85
CA HIS A 73 -2.59 -16.58 -4.42
C HIS A 73 -2.69 -15.50 -5.50
N LEU A 74 -1.78 -14.52 -5.48
CA LEU A 74 -1.70 -13.47 -6.48
C LEU A 74 -0.58 -13.69 -7.50
N ARG A 75 0.11 -14.83 -7.51
CA ARG A 75 1.19 -15.10 -8.47
C ARG A 75 0.67 -15.01 -9.90
N GLY A 76 1.38 -14.25 -10.75
CA GLY A 76 0.98 -14.02 -12.15
C GLY A 76 -0.25 -13.11 -12.32
N LYS A 77 -0.85 -12.62 -11.24
CA LYS A 77 -2.00 -11.69 -11.27
C LYS A 77 -1.55 -10.24 -11.10
N PRO A 78 -2.21 -9.27 -11.76
CA PRO A 78 -1.91 -7.85 -11.64
C PRO A 78 -2.18 -7.33 -10.23
N LYS A 79 -1.22 -6.55 -9.71
CA LYS A 79 -1.24 -5.91 -8.39
C LYS A 79 -1.08 -4.41 -8.59
N VAL A 80 -2.13 -3.64 -8.30
CA VAL A 80 -2.15 -2.20 -8.51
C VAL A 80 -2.01 -1.50 -7.16
N PHE A 81 -1.06 -0.58 -7.05
CA PHE A 81 -0.82 0.17 -5.82
C PHE A 81 -1.06 1.66 -6.04
N PHE A 82 -1.86 2.26 -5.19
CA PHE A 82 -2.04 3.71 -5.11
C PHE A 82 -1.43 4.22 -3.81
N PHE A 83 -0.46 5.12 -3.94
CA PHE A 83 0.22 5.74 -2.82
C PHE A 83 -0.05 7.24 -2.82
N ASN A 84 -0.94 7.67 -1.94
CA ASN A 84 -1.27 9.08 -1.74
C ASN A 84 -0.58 9.59 -0.46
N PHE A 85 0.62 10.13 -0.63
CA PHE A 85 1.37 10.79 0.42
C PHE A 85 2.35 11.81 -0.19
N CYS A 86 2.77 12.80 0.59
CA CYS A 86 3.73 13.81 0.15
C CYS A 86 5.07 13.16 -0.20
N ARG A 87 5.67 13.52 -1.34
CA ARG A 87 6.97 12.96 -1.78
C ARG A 87 8.18 13.82 -1.36
N GLY A 88 8.00 14.56 -0.28
CA GLY A 88 8.88 15.63 0.15
C GLY A 88 8.21 17.01 0.10
N PRO A 89 8.89 18.04 0.60
CA PRO A 89 8.30 19.36 0.83
C PRO A 89 8.34 20.30 -0.40
N ARG A 90 8.92 19.84 -1.53
CA ARG A 90 9.16 20.69 -2.69
C ARG A 90 7.88 20.92 -3.48
N TRP A 91 7.50 22.18 -3.63
CA TRP A 91 6.39 22.59 -4.49
C TRP A 91 6.86 22.72 -5.94
N GLU A 92 6.15 22.06 -6.86
CA GLU A 92 6.32 22.36 -8.28
C GLU A 92 5.60 23.67 -8.60
N THR A 93 6.37 24.68 -8.98
CA THR A 93 5.80 25.93 -9.49
C THR A 93 5.58 25.77 -10.98
N ARG A 94 4.36 26.07 -11.45
CA ARG A 94 4.01 26.03 -12.86
C ARG A 94 5.00 26.89 -13.65
N ALA A 95 5.63 26.31 -14.67
CA ALA A 95 6.52 27.04 -15.56
C ALA A 95 5.74 28.22 -16.17
N ARG A 96 6.23 29.45 -15.96
CA ARG A 96 5.68 30.64 -16.60
C ARG A 96 6.30 30.70 -18.00
N ASN A 97 5.46 30.56 -19.03
CA ASN A 97 5.80 30.90 -20.41
C ASN A 97 5.67 32.41 -20.61
#